data_AF-A0A3P1Y941-F1
#
_entry.id   AF-A0A3P1Y941-F1
#
_cell.length_a   1.000
_cell.length_b   1.000
_cell.length_c   1.000
_cell.angle_alpha   90.00
_cell.angle_beta   90.00
_cell.angle_gamma   90.00
#
_symmetry.space_group_name_H-M   'P 1'
#
loop_
_entity.id
_entity.type
_entity.pdbx_description
1 polymer ?
#
loop_
_entity_poly.entity_id
_entity_poly.type
_entity_poly.pdbx_seq_one_letter_code
_entity_poly.pdbx_strand_id
1 'polypeptide(L)'
;MNPAVDNEFQQWLSQINQVCGNFTGRLLTERYTGVLDTHFAKGLKLSTVTTSGVNLSRTWQEVKGSDDAWFYTVFQLSGQAIMEQDERQ
;
A
#
# COMPACT_ATOMS: atom_id res chain seq x y z
N MET A 1 -12.91 12.39 11.28
CA MET A 1 -12.98 11.11 10.55
C MET A 1 -14.07 10.25 11.17
N ASN A 2 -14.84 9.58 10.33
CA ASN A 2 -15.87 8.63 10.76
C ASN A 2 -15.18 7.36 11.30
N PRO A 3 -15.46 6.88 12.53
CA PRO A 3 -14.84 5.70 13.11
C PRO A 3 -14.96 4.43 12.25
N ALA A 4 -16.05 4.30 11.48
CA ALA A 4 -16.24 3.17 10.56
C ALA A 4 -15.21 3.20 9.41
N VAL A 5 -14.97 4.38 8.84
CA VAL A 5 -13.99 4.58 7.75
C VAL A 5 -12.57 4.33 8.26
N ASP A 6 -12.26 4.76 9.47
CA ASP A 6 -10.95 4.51 10.09
C ASP A 6 -10.72 3.00 10.29
N ASN A 7 -11.72 2.26 10.76
CA ASN A 7 -11.60 0.81 10.93
C ASN A 7 -11.40 0.07 9.59
N GLU A 8 -12.16 0.44 8.55
CA GLU A 8 -12.01 -0.13 7.21
C GLU A 8 -10.61 0.16 6.63
N PHE A 9 -10.12 1.38 6.82
CA PHE A 9 -8.77 1.77 6.41
C PHE A 9 -7.69 0.97 7.15
N GLN A 10 -7.79 0.84 8.48
CA GLN A 10 -6.83 0.07 9.27
C GLN A 10 -6.83 -1.41 8.88
N GLN A 11 -8.00 -1.99 8.61
CA GLN A 11 -8.10 -3.37 8.14
C GLN A 11 -7.43 -3.54 6.78
N TRP A 12 -7.69 -2.64 5.83
CA TRP A 12 -7.04 -2.67 4.52
C TRP A 12 -5.53 -2.46 4.61
N LEU A 13 -5.06 -1.52 5.43
CA LEU A 13 -3.62 -1.30 5.65
C LEU A 13 -2.94 -2.54 6.24
N SER A 14 -3.61 -3.25 7.16
CA SER A 14 -3.12 -4.52 7.69
C SER A 14 -2.97 -5.59 6.60
N GLN A 15 -3.93 -5.68 5.67
CA GLN A 15 -3.84 -6.61 4.52
C GLN A 15 -2.70 -6.23 3.58
N ILE A 16 -2.54 -4.93 3.28
CA ILE A 16 -1.40 -4.42 2.50
C ILE A 16 -0.10 -4.81 3.18
N ASN A 17 0.02 -4.65 4.50
CA ASN A 17 1.24 -4.96 5.23
C ASN A 17 1.58 -6.46 5.22
N GLN A 18 0.57 -7.32 5.26
CA GLN A 18 0.75 -8.77 5.14
C GLN A 18 1.20 -9.21 3.73
N VAL A 19 0.79 -8.46 2.71
CA VAL A 19 0.97 -8.88 1.30
C VAL A 19 2.13 -8.14 0.63
N CYS A 20 2.24 -6.84 0.79
CA CYS A 20 3.22 -6.00 0.09
C CYS A 20 4.41 -5.63 1.00
N GLY A 21 4.44 -6.15 2.23
CA GLY A 21 5.36 -5.77 3.30
C GLY A 21 4.90 -4.51 4.04
N ASN A 22 5.61 -4.12 5.10
CA ASN A 22 5.14 -3.07 6.01
C ASN A 22 5.10 -1.65 5.43
N PHE A 23 3.98 -0.95 5.60
CA PHE A 23 3.80 0.46 5.28
C PHE A 23 3.19 1.20 6.49
N THR A 24 3.55 2.47 6.59
CA THR A 24 2.76 3.46 7.31
C THR A 24 1.72 4.06 6.35
N GLY A 25 0.50 4.22 6.82
CA GLY A 25 -0.60 4.73 6.00
C GLY A 25 -1.32 5.91 6.65
N ARG A 26 -1.73 6.87 5.82
CA ARG A 26 -2.55 8.02 6.24
C ARG A 26 -3.70 8.27 5.27
N LEU A 27 -4.90 8.47 5.81
CA LEU A 27 -6.04 8.99 5.06
C LEU A 27 -5.84 10.49 4.74
N LEU A 28 -6.05 10.85 3.48
CA LEU A 28 -5.99 12.23 3.00
C LEU A 28 -7.36 12.89 2.94
N THR A 29 -8.42 12.08 2.77
CA THR A 29 -9.80 12.57 2.66
C THR A 29 -10.78 11.59 3.30
N GLU A 30 -12.03 12.04 3.53
CA GLU A 30 -13.12 11.17 4.01
C GLU A 30 -13.71 10.27 2.90
N ARG A 31 -13.38 10.53 1.62
CA ARG A 31 -13.80 9.72 0.47
C ARG A 31 -12.71 8.70 0.13
N TYR A 32 -12.50 7.78 1.05
CA TYR A 32 -11.51 6.72 0.93
C TYR A 32 -12.05 5.54 0.11
N THR A 33 -11.17 4.87 -0.62
CA THR A 33 -11.39 3.54 -1.19
C THR A 33 -10.12 2.72 -1.02
N GLY A 34 -10.25 1.45 -0.66
CA GLY A 34 -9.13 0.51 -0.62
C GLY A 34 -9.59 -0.90 -0.87
N VAL A 35 -9.12 -1.47 -1.98
CA VAL A 35 -9.34 -2.85 -2.40
C VAL A 35 -7.99 -3.45 -2.75
N LEU A 36 -7.76 -4.69 -2.33
CA LEU A 36 -6.53 -5.43 -2.58
C LEU A 36 -6.88 -6.82 -3.15
N ASP A 37 -6.39 -7.10 -4.34
CA ASP A 37 -6.45 -8.41 -4.96
C ASP A 37 -5.02 -8.97 -5.06
N THR A 38 -4.82 -10.23 -4.65
CA THR A 38 -3.49 -10.85 -4.63
C THR A 38 -3.50 -12.17 -5.38
N HIS A 39 -2.50 -12.35 -6.23
CA HIS A 39 -2.26 -13.57 -6.96
C HIS A 39 -0.80 -14.01 -6.76
N PHE A 40 -0.60 -15.30 -6.56
CA PHE A 40 0.73 -15.90 -6.49
C PHE A 40 0.86 -16.94 -7.60
N ALA A 41 1.83 -16.76 -8.48
CA ALA A 41 2.08 -17.68 -9.59
C ALA A 41 3.57 -17.81 -9.87
N LYS A 42 4.08 -19.05 -9.86
CA LYS A 42 5.45 -19.39 -10.29
C LYS A 42 6.55 -18.53 -9.67
N GLY A 43 6.42 -18.21 -8.38
CA GLY A 43 7.41 -17.39 -7.65
C GLY A 43 7.23 -15.88 -7.83
N LEU A 44 6.20 -15.42 -8.55
CA LEU A 44 5.83 -14.01 -8.61
C LEU A 44 4.61 -13.76 -7.71
N LYS A 45 4.73 -12.78 -6.82
CA LYS A 45 3.61 -12.20 -6.07
C LYS A 45 3.12 -10.96 -6.81
N LEU A 46 1.89 -11.00 -7.29
CA LEU A 46 1.23 -9.88 -7.95
C LEU A 46 0.10 -9.38 -7.06
N SER A 47 0.13 -8.10 -6.72
CA SER A 47 -0.91 -7.44 -5.95
C SER A 47 -1.45 -6.27 -6.74
N THR A 48 -2.76 -6.26 -6.97
CA THR A 48 -3.47 -5.14 -7.57
C THR A 48 -4.17 -4.37 -6.47
N VAL A 49 -3.88 -3.08 -6.39
CA VAL A 49 -4.45 -2.19 -5.37
C VAL A 49 -5.29 -1.14 -6.07
N THR A 50 -6.58 -1.10 -5.73
CA THR A 50 -7.46 0.01 -6.13
C THR A 50 -7.68 0.88 -4.91
N THR A 51 -7.12 2.09 -4.93
CA THR A 51 -7.22 3.01 -3.80
C THR A 51 -7.34 4.46 -4.21
N SER A 52 -7.95 5.26 -3.34
CA SER A 52 -8.06 6.72 -3.49
C SER A 52 -8.02 7.40 -2.13
N GLY A 53 -7.48 8.62 -2.10
CA GLY A 53 -7.44 9.43 -0.89
C GLY A 53 -6.53 8.89 0.22
N VAL A 54 -5.46 8.16 -0.14
CA VAL A 54 -4.47 7.62 0.79
C VAL A 54 -3.07 8.10 0.45
N ASN A 55 -2.23 8.20 1.49
CA ASN A 55 -0.79 8.22 1.35
C ASN A 55 -0.24 6.96 2.04
N LEU A 56 0.60 6.22 1.31
CA LEU A 56 1.36 5.11 1.83
C LEU A 56 2.84 5.47 1.78
N SER A 57 3.52 5.31 2.91
CA SER A 57 4.94 5.56 3.01
C SER A 57 5.65 4.38 3.67
N ARG A 58 6.89 4.19 3.28
CA ARG A 58 7.80 3.23 3.90
C ARG A 58 9.12 3.92 4.14
N THR A 59 9.61 3.89 5.37
CA THR A 59 10.94 4.38 5.71
C THR A 59 11.91 3.20 5.87
N TRP A 60 13.17 3.52 6.11
CA TRP A 60 14.19 2.52 6.45
C TRP A 60 13.82 1.63 7.64
N GLN A 61 12.99 2.10 8.57
CA GLN A 61 12.55 1.31 9.71
C GLN A 61 11.64 0.16 9.27
N GLU A 62 10.64 0.46 8.43
CA GLU A 62 9.72 -0.55 7.91
C GLU A 62 10.42 -1.50 6.92
N VAL A 63 11.40 -1.02 6.14
CA VAL A 63 12.21 -1.88 5.25
C VAL A 63 13.04 -2.88 6.06
N LYS A 64 13.72 -2.44 7.13
CA LYS A 64 14.57 -3.33 7.96
C LYS A 64 13.79 -4.43 8.67
N GLY A 65 12.53 -4.16 9.04
CA GLY A 65 11.65 -5.14 9.66
C GLY A 65 10.91 -6.03 8.64
N SER A 66 11.07 -5.77 7.35
CA SER A 66 10.48 -6.60 6.29
C SER A 66 11.43 -7.77 6.00
N ASP A 67 10.98 -8.99 6.25
CA ASP A 67 11.76 -10.24 6.06
C ASP A 67 11.94 -10.63 4.57
N ASP A 68 11.57 -9.72 3.68
CA ASP A 68 11.28 -9.99 2.28
C ASP A 68 12.40 -9.46 1.40
N ALA A 69 13.31 -10.34 0.98
CA ALA A 69 14.38 -10.09 0.00
C ALA A 69 13.85 -9.90 -1.44
N TRP A 70 12.64 -9.37 -1.60
CA TRP A 70 11.94 -9.22 -2.87
C TRP A 70 12.19 -7.85 -3.48
N PHE A 71 12.43 -7.82 -4.78
CA PHE A 71 12.40 -6.58 -5.57
C PHE A 71 10.95 -6.25 -5.91
N TYR A 72 10.56 -4.99 -5.68
CA TYR A 72 9.22 -4.51 -5.98
C TYR A 72 9.25 -3.65 -7.24
N THR A 73 8.20 -3.79 -8.04
CA THR A 73 7.89 -2.86 -9.13
C THR A 73 6.44 -2.46 -8.99
N VAL A 74 6.17 -1.17 -9.14
CA VAL A 74 4.83 -0.61 -8.97
C VAL A 74 4.44 0.08 -10.26
N PHE A 75 3.27 -0.27 -10.79
CA PHE A 75 2.73 0.31 -12.00
C PHE A 75 1.43 1.03 -11.69
N GLN A 76 1.30 2.28 -12.14
CA GLN A 76 0.02 2.97 -12.15
C GLN A 76 -0.81 2.47 -13.34
N LEU A 77 -1.85 1.67 -13.07
CA LEU A 77 -2.71 1.12 -14.12
C LEU A 77 -3.80 2.10 -14.58
N SER A 78 -4.33 2.90 -13.65
CA SER A 78 -5.38 3.90 -13.90
C SER A 78 -5.35 4.99 -12.83
N GLY A 79 -5.90 6.17 -13.15
CA GLY A 79 -5.92 7.32 -12.26
C GLY A 79 -4.60 8.09 -12.21
N GLN A 80 -4.36 8.78 -11.10
CA GLN A 80 -3.13 9.53 -10.85
C GLN A 80 -2.67 9.30 -9.41
N ALA A 81 -1.39 8.94 -9.28
CA ALA A 81 -0.67 8.81 -8.04
C ALA A 81 0.66 9.55 -8.15
N ILE A 82 1.21 9.93 -7.01
CA ILE A 82 2.55 10.46 -6.87
C ILE A 82 3.36 9.41 -6.13
N MET A 83 4.47 8.99 -6.72
CA MET A 83 5.44 8.10 -6.10
C MET A 83 6.69 8.91 -5.84
N GLU A 84 7.28 8.79 -4.65
CA GLU A 84 8.54 9.43 -4.33
C GLU A 84 9.49 8.41 -3.70
N GLN A 85 10.74 8.39 -4.16
CA GLN A 85 11.81 7.60 -3.60
C GLN A 85 13.10 8.43 -3.58
N ASP A 86 13.76 8.51 -2.41
CA ASP A 86 15.01 9.26 -2.24
C ASP A 86 14.93 10.70 -2.80
N GLU A 87 13.82 11.39 -2.50
CA GLU A 87 13.49 12.75 -2.97
C GLU A 87 13.25 12.87 -4.49
N ARG A 88 13.05 11.75 -5.19
CA ARG A 88 12.76 11.71 -6.63
C ARG A 88 11.35 11.21 -6.88
N GLN A 89 10.61 11.95 -7.69
CA GLN A 89 9.26 11.61 -8.14
C GLN A 89 9.26 10.83 -9.46
#